data_AF-A0A1F5EV15-F1
#
_entry.id   AF-A0A1F5EV15-F1
#
_cell.length_a   1.000
_cell.length_b   1.000
_cell.length_c   1.000
_cell.angle_alpha   90.00
_cell.angle_beta   90.00
_cell.angle_gamma   90.00
#
_symmetry.space_group_name_H-M   'P 1'
#
loop_
_entity.id
_entity.type
_entity.pdbx_description
1 polymer ?
#
loop_
_entity_poly.entity_id
_entity_poly.type
_entity_poly.pdbx_seq_one_letter_code
_entity_poly.pdbx_strand_id
1 'polypeptide(L)'
;MDNQQTLKTITNLTSLINGHIAGLDRERENLGKLSEMLNDILANDPAYKEASDKAKEVIKEKSKAKANVLQQTHPHDISFKIKDSRIEIRQLSLELSNFLTEYQKLTGSSEFEGEDGEMRQIITTARIVGKTDFNDKPKHEA
;
A
#
# COMPACT_ATOMS: atom_id res chain seq x y z
N MET A 1 -36.80 -4.25 18.77
CA MET A 1 -36.04 -3.19 18.07
C MET A 1 -35.37 -3.83 16.86
N ASP A 2 -35.47 -3.37 15.63
CA ASP A 2 -36.57 -2.83 14.82
C ASP A 2 -36.05 -2.98 13.37
N ASN A 3 -36.48 -4.01 12.64
CA ASN A 3 -35.91 -4.37 11.34
C ASN A 3 -36.02 -3.19 10.34
N GLN A 4 -37.04 -2.36 10.47
CA GLN A 4 -37.19 -1.14 9.67
C GLN A 4 -36.13 -0.08 10.01
N GLN A 5 -35.74 0.05 11.28
CA GLN A 5 -34.70 0.99 11.70
C GLN A 5 -33.30 0.55 11.25
N THR A 6 -33.04 -0.76 11.25
CA THR A 6 -31.80 -1.34 10.70
C THR A 6 -31.70 -1.08 9.20
N LEU A 7 -32.77 -1.30 8.44
CA LEU A 7 -32.80 -1.05 6.99
C LEU A 7 -32.56 0.44 6.66
N LYS A 8 -33.20 1.36 7.39
CA LYS A 8 -32.97 2.81 7.22
C LYS A 8 -31.52 3.20 7.48
N THR A 9 -30.91 2.66 8.54
CA THR A 9 -29.50 2.90 8.86
C THR A 9 -28.59 2.40 7.75
N ILE A 10 -28.83 1.18 7.23
CA ILE A 10 -28.06 0.63 6.11
C ILE A 10 -28.19 1.50 4.86
N THR A 11 -29.41 1.90 4.46
CA THR A 11 -29.61 2.75 3.28
C THR A 11 -28.91 4.10 3.42
N ASN A 12 -28.97 4.73 4.59
CA ASN A 12 -28.27 5.99 4.87
C ASN A 12 -26.75 5.81 4.78
N LEU A 13 -26.20 4.74 5.39
CA LEU A 13 -24.77 4.43 5.30
C LEU A 13 -24.34 4.14 3.87
N THR A 14 -25.11 3.39 3.09
CA THR A 14 -24.81 3.13 1.67
C THR A 14 -24.78 4.42 0.86
N SER A 15 -25.72 5.35 1.09
CA SER A 15 -25.73 6.65 0.42
C SER A 15 -24.49 7.48 0.77
N LEU A 16 -24.10 7.52 2.05
CA LEU A 16 -22.89 8.21 2.51
C LEU A 16 -21.62 7.57 1.92
N ILE A 17 -21.51 6.24 1.95
CA ILE A 17 -20.38 5.49 1.37
C ILE A 17 -20.25 5.81 -0.12
N ASN A 18 -21.34 5.75 -0.89
CA ASN A 18 -21.32 6.05 -2.32
C ASN A 18 -20.94 7.51 -2.59
N GLY A 19 -21.42 8.45 -1.77
CA GLY A 19 -21.03 9.85 -1.85
C GLY A 19 -19.52 10.06 -1.61
N HIS A 20 -18.96 9.40 -0.60
CA HIS A 20 -17.52 9.44 -0.32
C HIS A 20 -16.68 8.77 -1.41
N ILE A 21 -17.14 7.65 -1.98
CA ILE A 21 -16.48 7.02 -3.14
C ILE A 21 -16.43 7.99 -4.32
N ALA A 22 -17.57 8.58 -4.69
CA ALA A 22 -17.64 9.53 -5.81
C ALA A 22 -16.76 10.77 -5.56
N GLY A 23 -16.72 11.28 -4.32
CA GLY A 23 -15.83 12.35 -3.92
C GLY A 23 -14.35 11.97 -4.04
N LEU A 24 -13.97 10.78 -3.57
CA LEU A 24 -12.60 10.26 -3.68
C LEU A 24 -12.17 10.08 -5.14
N ASP A 25 -13.04 9.53 -5.99
CA ASP A 25 -12.73 9.33 -7.41
C ASP A 25 -12.54 10.67 -8.13
N ARG A 26 -13.37 11.67 -7.82
CA ARG A 26 -13.22 13.04 -8.33
C ARG A 26 -11.91 13.68 -7.88
N GLU A 27 -11.55 13.56 -6.60
CA GLU A 27 -10.29 14.13 -6.10
C GLU A 27 -9.07 13.39 -6.66
N ARG A 28 -9.14 12.08 -6.87
CA ARG A 28 -8.08 11.32 -7.56
C ARG A 28 -7.90 11.78 -9.00
N GLU A 29 -8.98 11.97 -9.74
CA GLU A 29 -8.93 12.49 -11.12
C GLU A 29 -8.35 13.91 -11.15
N ASN A 30 -8.80 14.78 -10.25
CA ASN A 30 -8.31 16.15 -10.12
C ASN A 30 -6.82 16.18 -9.77
N LEU A 31 -6.38 15.37 -8.81
CA LEU A 31 -4.97 15.21 -8.46
C LEU A 31 -4.14 14.73 -9.65
N GLY A 32 -4.66 13.79 -10.44
CA GLY A 32 -4.02 13.31 -11.67
C GLY A 32 -3.79 14.46 -12.66
N LYS A 33 -4.83 15.25 -12.94
CA LYS A 33 -4.75 16.42 -13.84
C LYS A 33 -3.75 17.47 -13.33
N LEU A 34 -3.81 17.82 -12.05
CA LEU A 34 -2.89 18.79 -11.46
C LEU A 34 -1.44 18.30 -11.51
N SER A 35 -1.22 16.99 -11.30
CA SER A 35 0.10 16.38 -11.41
C SER A 35 0.63 16.42 -12.84
N GLU A 36 -0.22 16.12 -13.83
CA GLU A 36 0.12 16.21 -15.26
C GLU A 36 0.47 17.65 -15.66
N MET A 37 -0.38 18.62 -15.31
CA MET A 37 -0.11 20.04 -15.55
C MET A 37 1.21 20.50 -14.92
N LEU A 38 1.49 20.09 -13.68
CA LEU A 38 2.75 20.40 -13.01
C LEU A 38 3.94 19.77 -13.73
N ASN A 39 3.83 18.50 -14.13
CA ASN A 39 4.88 17.82 -14.88
C ASN A 39 5.15 18.51 -16.22
N ASP A 40 4.11 18.98 -16.92
CA ASP A 40 4.27 19.73 -18.17
C ASP A 40 4.97 21.07 -17.96
N ILE A 41 4.63 21.79 -16.88
CA ILE A 41 5.32 23.04 -16.51
C ILE A 41 6.80 22.76 -16.27
N LEU A 42 7.11 21.74 -15.47
CA LEU A 42 8.48 21.36 -15.15
C LEU A 42 9.25 20.88 -16.39
N ALA A 43 8.64 20.07 -17.24
CA ALA A 43 9.27 19.54 -18.46
C ALA A 43 9.64 20.63 -19.48
N ASN A 44 8.91 21.75 -19.46
CA ASN A 44 9.13 22.89 -20.33
C ASN A 44 10.06 23.95 -19.73
N ASP A 45 10.37 23.89 -18.43
CA ASP A 45 11.33 24.78 -17.79
C ASP A 45 12.79 24.38 -18.16
N PRO A 46 13.59 25.27 -18.79
CA PRO A 46 14.92 24.92 -19.24
C PRO A 46 15.89 24.54 -18.11
N ALA A 47 15.80 25.22 -16.96
CA ALA A 47 16.69 24.97 -15.83
C ALA A 47 16.37 23.63 -15.14
N TYR A 48 15.09 23.32 -14.99
CA TYR A 48 14.63 22.03 -14.50
C TYR A 48 15.01 20.90 -15.45
N LYS A 49 14.84 21.09 -16.76
CA LYS A 49 15.21 20.08 -17.76
C LYS A 49 16.70 19.75 -17.72
N GLU A 50 17.56 20.78 -17.68
CA GLU A 50 19.01 20.58 -17.56
C GLU A 50 19.39 19.84 -16.26
N ALA A 51 18.78 20.23 -15.12
CA ALA A 51 19.00 19.56 -13.85
C ALA A 51 18.51 18.10 -13.87
N SER A 52 17.35 17.85 -14.47
CA SER A 52 16.75 16.52 -14.63
C SER A 52 17.63 15.59 -15.49
N ASP A 53 18.15 16.11 -16.60
CA ASP A 53 19.00 15.32 -17.49
C ASP A 53 20.36 15.00 -16.85
N LYS A 54 20.97 15.95 -16.12
CA LYS A 54 22.15 15.67 -15.29
C LYS A 54 21.86 14.61 -14.23
N ALA A 55 20.71 14.70 -13.55
CA ALA A 55 20.31 13.71 -12.56
C ALA A 55 20.11 12.31 -13.15
N LYS A 56 19.52 12.20 -14.35
CA LYS A 56 19.35 10.91 -15.05
C LYS A 56 20.69 10.24 -15.34
N GLU A 57 21.67 10.99 -15.82
CA GLU A 57 23.00 10.43 -16.09
C GLU A 57 23.68 9.94 -14.81
N VAL A 58 23.64 10.73 -13.72
CA VAL A 58 24.17 10.32 -12.41
C VAL A 58 23.44 9.08 -11.87
N ILE A 59 22.10 9.00 -12.00
CA ILE A 59 21.32 7.84 -11.58
C ILE A 59 21.69 6.60 -12.39
N LYS A 60 21.92 6.74 -13.70
CA LYS A 60 22.34 5.65 -14.59
C LYS A 60 23.73 5.14 -14.21
N GLU A 61 24.68 6.03 -13.96
CA GLU A 61 26.02 5.68 -13.47
C GLU A 61 25.96 4.98 -12.12
N LYS A 62 25.21 5.53 -11.16
CA LYS A 62 24.95 4.90 -9.86
C LYS A 62 24.34 3.50 -10.00
N SER A 63 23.39 3.33 -10.92
CA SER A 63 22.73 2.05 -11.16
C SER A 63 23.69 1.02 -11.75
N LYS A 64 24.53 1.42 -12.71
CA LYS A 64 25.60 0.56 -13.25
C LYS A 64 26.61 0.17 -12.18
N ALA A 65 27.07 1.12 -11.37
CA ALA A 65 28.00 0.85 -10.27
C ALA A 65 27.38 -0.12 -9.26
N LYS A 66 26.11 0.08 -8.89
CA LYS A 66 25.37 -0.85 -8.02
C LYS A 66 25.26 -2.25 -8.64
N ALA A 67 24.94 -2.36 -9.93
CA ALA A 67 24.87 -3.64 -10.62
C ALA A 67 26.22 -4.38 -10.60
N ASN A 68 27.33 -3.67 -10.83
CA ASN A 68 28.66 -4.25 -10.75
C ASN A 68 29.02 -4.74 -9.34
N VAL A 69 28.64 -3.99 -8.30
CA VAL A 69 28.82 -4.44 -6.90
C VAL A 69 27.97 -5.69 -6.61
N LEU A 70 26.73 -5.73 -7.12
CA LEU A 70 25.83 -6.87 -6.93
C LEU A 70 26.20 -8.11 -7.75
N GLN A 71 27.15 -8.02 -8.69
CA GLN A 71 27.74 -9.22 -9.32
C GLN A 71 28.69 -9.97 -8.38
N GLN A 72 29.17 -9.31 -7.32
CA GLN A 72 29.96 -9.96 -6.28
C GLN A 72 29.07 -10.89 -5.45
N THR A 73 29.56 -12.08 -5.12
CA THR A 73 28.79 -13.13 -4.43
C THR A 73 28.15 -12.64 -3.12
N HIS A 74 28.91 -11.93 -2.28
CA HIS A 74 28.42 -11.52 -0.96
C HIS A 74 27.30 -10.46 -1.00
N PRO A 75 27.42 -9.33 -1.74
CA PRO A 75 26.33 -8.39 -1.95
C PRO A 75 25.10 -8.99 -2.65
N HIS A 76 25.31 -9.90 -3.60
CA HIS A 76 24.23 -10.63 -4.27
C HIS A 76 23.38 -11.40 -3.25
N ASP A 77 24.02 -12.24 -2.43
CA ASP A 77 23.34 -13.07 -1.44
C ASP A 77 22.58 -12.24 -0.40
N ILE A 78 23.15 -11.10 0.02
CA ILE A 78 22.46 -10.15 0.90
C ILE A 78 21.21 -9.58 0.22
N SER A 79 21.30 -9.19 -1.06
CA SER A 79 20.16 -8.67 -1.81
C SER A 79 19.03 -9.69 -1.93
N PHE A 80 19.37 -10.97 -2.13
CA PHE A 80 18.39 -12.06 -2.13
C PHE A 80 17.75 -12.25 -0.75
N LYS A 81 18.54 -12.34 0.32
CA LYS A 81 18.02 -12.44 1.69
C LYS A 81 17.07 -11.29 2.04
N ILE A 82 17.40 -10.05 1.67
CA ILE A 82 16.51 -8.90 1.87
C ILE A 82 15.17 -9.08 1.14
N LYS A 83 15.22 -9.60 -0.10
CA LYS A 83 14.00 -9.85 -0.87
C LYS A 83 13.14 -10.93 -0.22
N ASP A 84 13.77 -12.03 0.23
CA ASP A 84 13.08 -13.14 0.87
C ASP A 84 12.48 -12.73 2.22
N SER A 85 13.23 -12.03 3.06
CA SER A 85 12.71 -11.49 4.34
C SER A 85 11.53 -10.53 4.12
N ARG A 86 11.50 -9.75 3.03
CA ARG A 86 10.34 -8.91 2.69
C ARG A 86 9.12 -9.73 2.30
N ILE A 87 9.29 -10.89 1.67
CA ILE A 87 8.20 -11.80 1.33
C ILE A 87 7.66 -12.42 2.62
N GLU A 88 8.55 -12.92 3.47
CA GLU A 88 8.21 -13.51 4.76
C GLU A 88 7.48 -12.53 5.69
N ILE A 89 7.97 -11.30 5.84
CA ILE A 89 7.30 -10.25 6.62
C ILE A 89 5.86 -10.02 6.12
N ARG A 90 5.64 -10.01 4.80
CA ARG A 90 4.29 -9.81 4.24
C ARG A 90 3.38 -10.99 4.54
N GLN A 91 3.88 -12.22 4.45
CA GLN A 91 3.13 -13.43 4.76
C GLN A 91 2.74 -13.46 6.25
N LEU A 92 3.72 -13.27 7.15
CA LEU A 92 3.50 -13.19 8.59
C LEU A 92 2.52 -12.08 8.97
N SER A 93 2.61 -10.91 8.33
CA SER A 93 1.68 -9.80 8.58
C SER A 93 0.24 -10.15 8.16
N LEU A 94 0.07 -10.85 7.04
CA LEU A 94 -1.25 -11.29 6.57
C LEU A 94 -1.86 -12.34 7.50
N GLU A 95 -1.06 -13.33 7.90
CA GLU A 95 -1.47 -14.36 8.87
C GLU A 95 -1.84 -13.74 10.22
N LEU A 96 -1.00 -12.84 10.73
CA LEU A 96 -1.27 -12.10 11.95
C LEU A 96 -2.58 -11.32 11.85
N SER A 97 -2.82 -10.60 10.75
CA SER A 97 -4.08 -9.88 10.55
C SER A 97 -5.30 -10.81 10.60
N ASN A 98 -5.19 -12.04 10.06
CA ASN A 98 -6.26 -13.03 10.12
C ASN A 98 -6.48 -13.49 11.57
N PHE A 99 -5.42 -13.83 12.31
CA PHE A 99 -5.51 -14.25 13.71
C PHE A 99 -6.08 -13.15 14.60
N LEU A 100 -5.65 -11.89 14.43
CA LEU A 100 -6.18 -10.76 15.19
C LEU A 100 -7.67 -10.52 14.90
N THR A 101 -8.08 -10.67 13.65
CA THR A 101 -9.50 -10.57 13.26
C THR A 101 -10.33 -11.70 13.89
N GLU A 102 -9.80 -12.92 13.90
CA GLU A 102 -10.45 -14.07 14.54
C GLU A 102 -10.53 -13.90 16.06
N TYR A 103 -9.45 -13.43 16.69
CA TYR A 103 -9.41 -13.11 18.11
C TYR A 103 -10.48 -12.08 18.49
N GLN A 104 -10.59 -10.96 17.73
CA GLN A 104 -11.64 -9.96 17.93
C GLN A 104 -13.05 -10.57 17.79
N LYS A 105 -13.26 -11.46 16.81
CA LYS A 105 -14.56 -12.14 16.61
C LYS A 105 -14.93 -13.07 17.77
N LEU A 106 -13.97 -13.81 18.31
CA LEU A 106 -14.19 -14.79 19.37
C LEU A 106 -14.34 -14.14 20.75
N THR A 107 -13.52 -13.14 21.05
CA THR A 107 -13.44 -12.55 22.40
C THR A 107 -14.26 -11.26 22.52
N GLY A 108 -14.55 -10.58 21.41
CA GLY A 108 -15.08 -9.22 21.41
C GLY A 108 -14.07 -8.15 21.86
N SER A 109 -12.85 -8.54 22.25
CA SER A 109 -11.81 -7.63 22.71
C SER A 109 -10.98 -7.13 21.53
N SER A 110 -10.65 -5.84 21.54
CA SER A 110 -9.66 -5.23 20.65
C SER A 110 -8.32 -5.00 21.34
N GLU A 111 -8.08 -5.69 22.46
CA GLU A 111 -6.84 -5.62 23.21
C GLU A 111 -6.38 -7.03 23.58
N PHE A 112 -5.06 -7.25 23.54
CA PHE A 112 -4.44 -8.51 23.97
C PHE A 112 -3.09 -8.24 24.64
N GLU A 113 -2.68 -9.13 25.55
CA GLU A 113 -1.36 -9.11 26.18
C GLU A 113 -0.40 -9.96 25.34
N GLY A 114 0.77 -9.40 25.00
CA GLY A 114 1.82 -10.15 24.32
C GLY A 114 2.65 -11.01 25.27
N GLU A 115 3.50 -11.87 24.70
CA GLU A 115 4.40 -12.72 25.48
C GLU A 115 5.43 -11.94 26.33
N ASP A 116 5.66 -10.68 25.99
CA ASP A 116 6.48 -9.73 26.74
C ASP A 116 5.72 -9.00 27.87
N GLY A 117 4.44 -9.31 28.07
CA GLY A 117 3.57 -8.67 29.05
C GLY A 117 3.05 -7.29 28.62
N GLU A 118 3.33 -6.85 27.39
CA GLU A 118 2.79 -5.58 26.89
C GLU A 118 1.37 -5.74 26.35
N MET A 119 0.47 -4.89 26.82
CA MET A 119 -0.87 -4.74 26.26
C MET A 119 -0.82 -4.05 24.90
N ARG A 120 -1.47 -4.64 23.91
CA ARG A 120 -1.53 -4.16 22.52
C ARG A 120 -2.96 -4.00 22.07
N GLN A 121 -3.21 -2.94 21.30
CA GLN A 121 -4.51 -2.66 20.69
C GLN A 121 -4.55 -3.19 19.26
N ILE A 122 -5.64 -3.86 18.91
CA ILE A 122 -5.95 -4.35 17.57
C ILE A 122 -6.65 -3.21 16.80
N ILE A 123 -6.00 -2.74 15.73
CA ILE A 123 -6.54 -1.70 14.84
C ILE A 123 -6.96 -2.34 13.51
N THR A 124 -8.25 -2.41 13.27
CA THR A 124 -8.82 -2.96 12.02
C THR A 124 -9.22 -1.81 11.10
N THR A 125 -8.47 -1.62 10.01
CA THR A 125 -8.78 -0.60 9.00
C THR A 125 -9.62 -1.17 7.87
N ALA A 126 -10.88 -0.73 7.75
CA ALA A 126 -11.69 -0.99 6.57
C ALA A 126 -11.25 -0.06 5.43
N ARG A 127 -10.93 -0.62 4.26
CA ARG A 127 -10.60 0.15 3.06
C ARG A 127 -11.33 -0.41 1.85
N ILE A 128 -11.76 0.47 0.96
CA ILE A 128 -12.32 0.09 -0.33
C ILE A 128 -11.14 -0.16 -1.27
N VAL A 129 -11.07 -1.38 -1.81
CA VAL A 129 -10.09 -1.77 -2.86
C VAL A 129 -10.83 -2.02 -4.16
N GLY A 130 -10.22 -1.66 -5.29
CA GLY A 130 -10.78 -1.97 -6.60
C GLY A 130 -10.83 -3.49 -6.83
N LYS A 131 -11.79 -3.96 -7.64
CA LYS A 131 -11.90 -5.41 -7.96
C LYS A 131 -10.63 -6.01 -8.58
N THR A 132 -9.79 -5.18 -9.21
CA THR A 132 -8.49 -5.58 -9.78
C THR A 132 -7.44 -5.87 -8.70
N ASP A 133 -7.40 -5.08 -7.64
CA ASP A 133 -6.40 -5.21 -6.56
C ASP A 133 -6.69 -6.39 -5.62
N PHE A 134 -7.93 -6.89 -5.62
CA PHE A 134 -8.35 -8.01 -4.79
C PHE A 134 -7.87 -9.37 -5.32
N ASN A 135 -7.50 -9.47 -6.61
CA ASN A 135 -7.30 -10.76 -7.28
C ASN A 135 -5.86 -11.04 -7.75
N ASP A 136 -4.87 -10.21 -7.37
CA ASP A 136 -3.45 -10.50 -7.61
C ASP A 136 -2.95 -11.61 -6.67
N LYS A 137 -3.33 -12.85 -6.98
CA LYS A 137 -2.52 -14.02 -6.64
C LYS A 137 -1.21 -13.93 -7.43
N PRO A 138 -0.07 -14.35 -6.87
CA PRO A 138 1.19 -14.32 -7.60
C PRO A 138 1.05 -15.16 -8.87
N LYS A 139 1.16 -14.50 -10.03
CA LYS A 139 1.40 -15.18 -11.30
C LYS A 139 2.79 -15.81 -11.21
N HIS A 140 2.84 -17.06 -10.75
CA HIS A 140 3.88 -17.97 -11.20
C HIS A 140 3.57 -18.28 -12.67
N GLU A 141 4.29 -17.63 -13.57
CA GLU A 141 4.36 -18.03 -14.97
C GLU A 141 5.81 -18.42 -15.28
N ALA A 142 5.94 -19.73 -15.56
CA ALA A 142 6.98 -20.49 -16.28
C ALA A 142 8.47 -20.14 -16.09
#